data_AF-A0A4Q5XBB9-F1
#
_entry.id   AF-A0A4Q5XBB9-F1
#
_cell.length_a   1.000
_cell.length_b   1.000
_cell.length_c   1.000
_cell.angle_alpha   90.00
_cell.angle_beta   90.00
_cell.angle_gamma   90.00
#
_symmetry.space_group_name_H-M   'P 1'
#
loop_
_entity.id
_entity.type
_entity.pdbx_description
1 polymer ?
#
loop_
_entity_poly.entity_id
_entity_poly.type
_entity_poly.pdbx_seq_one_letter_code
_entity_poly.pdbx_strand_id
1 'polypeptide(L)'
;MILLTSTGRHLERALDEGLSREGQSVRSPFTSSSLELLVAAIGCRAIVYTAANTMLAGHLTPRPSATRVRQVLLAAAVPGVELVVGIVPAGDAYVDEEKLLKAGDVPAVVLRCAPLVEELEGEAAWKGPPGSARVTTGEMLSTTVLRALEDTSWRGNTIEVPTLRLDPSWRAPRVIRRSSVTGLHGLPAIACLAGEPSDEAAGDPRTPSGKARSGIDTTPQLLCVRELFFI
;
A
#
# COMPACT_ATOMS: atom_id res chain seq x y z
N MET A 1 15.81 -2.17 12.70
CA MET A 1 15.85 -1.33 11.48
C MET A 1 15.57 -2.19 10.26
N ILE A 2 14.81 -1.69 9.30
CA ILE A 2 14.43 -2.37 8.06
C ILE A 2 15.08 -1.63 6.89
N LEU A 3 15.73 -2.35 5.99
CA LEU A 3 16.22 -1.79 4.73
C LEU A 3 15.12 -1.91 3.68
N LEU A 4 14.63 -0.79 3.15
CA LEU A 4 13.69 -0.76 2.04
C LEU A 4 14.45 -0.52 0.74
N THR A 5 14.33 -1.43 -0.23
CA THR A 5 14.93 -1.27 -1.55
C THR A 5 13.80 -1.04 -2.56
N SER A 6 13.26 0.17 -2.55
CA SER A 6 12.28 0.62 -3.54
C SER A 6 12.79 1.86 -4.25
N THR A 7 12.50 1.97 -5.54
CA THR A 7 12.77 3.19 -6.31
C THR A 7 11.48 3.78 -6.92
N GLY A 8 10.32 3.23 -6.52
CA GLY A 8 9.01 3.65 -7.00
C GLY A 8 8.36 4.66 -6.07
N ARG A 9 8.02 5.86 -6.58
CA ARG A 9 7.50 6.97 -5.76
C ARG A 9 6.29 6.59 -4.89
N HIS A 10 5.31 5.88 -5.43
CA HIS A 10 4.09 5.52 -4.70
C HIS A 10 4.31 4.34 -3.75
N LEU A 11 4.98 3.30 -4.26
CA LEU A 11 5.26 2.08 -3.50
C LEU A 11 6.23 2.33 -2.34
N GLU A 12 7.33 3.04 -2.59
CA GLU A 12 8.30 3.44 -1.55
C GLU A 12 7.61 4.26 -0.48
N ARG A 13 6.84 5.27 -0.87
CA ARG A 13 6.12 6.13 0.07
C ARG A 13 5.11 5.35 0.91
N ALA A 14 4.32 4.48 0.30
CA ALA A 14 3.35 3.65 1.02
C ALA A 14 4.01 2.74 2.05
N LEU A 15 5.15 2.14 1.70
CA LEU A 15 5.92 1.27 2.59
C LEU A 15 6.61 2.07 3.69
N ASP A 16 7.29 3.16 3.36
CA ASP A 16 7.99 4.02 4.32
C ASP A 16 7.04 4.64 5.35
N GLU A 17 5.93 5.24 4.89
CA GLU A 17 4.91 5.82 5.76
C GLU A 17 4.22 4.73 6.60
N GLY A 18 3.87 3.59 6.01
CA GLY A 18 3.20 2.50 6.70
C GLY A 18 4.06 1.84 7.79
N LEU A 19 5.33 1.54 7.47
CA LEU A 19 6.27 0.96 8.43
C LEU A 19 6.65 1.95 9.53
N SER A 20 6.87 3.22 9.19
CA SER A 20 7.21 4.25 10.17
C SER A 20 6.08 4.55 11.15
N ARG A 21 4.81 4.52 10.68
CA ARG A 21 3.62 4.66 11.53
C ARG A 21 3.56 3.60 12.62
N GLU A 22 4.01 2.39 12.32
CA GLU A 22 4.05 1.25 13.24
C GLU A 22 5.38 1.17 14.02
N GLY A 23 6.10 2.30 14.12
CA GLY A 23 7.31 2.43 14.91
C GLY A 23 8.54 1.71 14.35
N GLN A 24 8.49 1.21 13.11
CA GLN A 24 9.64 0.60 12.48
C GLN A 24 10.59 1.67 11.94
N SER A 25 11.88 1.59 12.30
CA SER A 25 12.92 2.42 11.68
C SER A 25 13.24 1.89 10.28
N VAL A 26 12.92 2.67 9.25
CA VAL A 26 13.17 2.35 7.84
C VAL A 26 14.40 3.11 7.32
N ARG A 27 15.21 2.42 6.51
CA ARG A 27 16.31 3.00 5.75
C ARG A 27 16.05 2.75 4.27
N SER A 28 15.92 3.81 3.47
CA SER A 28 15.71 3.72 2.01
C SER A 28 16.89 4.37 1.28
N PRO A 29 17.94 3.63 0.88
CA PRO A 29 19.01 4.18 0.07
C PRO A 29 18.56 4.35 -1.39
N PHE A 30 18.86 5.49 -1.99
CA PHE A 30 18.52 5.81 -3.39
C PHE A 30 19.37 5.09 -4.45
N THR A 31 20.12 4.05 -4.09
CA THR A 31 21.27 3.61 -4.89
C THR A 31 21.12 2.21 -5.47
N SER A 32 21.64 2.01 -6.69
CA SER A 32 21.55 0.75 -7.43
C SER A 32 22.81 -0.12 -7.42
N SER A 33 23.88 0.25 -6.72
CA SER A 33 25.11 -0.55 -6.69
C SER A 33 25.07 -1.65 -5.63
N SER A 34 25.69 -2.80 -5.92
CA SER A 34 25.76 -3.93 -4.97
C SER A 34 26.45 -3.56 -3.66
N LEU A 35 27.50 -2.73 -3.74
CA LEU A 35 28.31 -2.36 -2.58
C LEU A 35 27.55 -1.43 -1.64
N GLU A 36 26.81 -0.47 -2.18
CA GLU A 36 25.97 0.43 -1.36
C GLU A 36 24.84 -0.35 -0.69
N LEU A 37 24.24 -1.32 -1.37
CA LEU A 37 23.22 -2.17 -0.78
C LEU A 37 23.77 -3.01 0.40
N LEU A 38 24.97 -3.57 0.25
CA LEU A 38 25.67 -4.28 1.32
C LEU A 38 25.93 -3.37 2.53
N VAL A 39 26.47 -2.16 2.30
CA VAL A 39 26.72 -1.19 3.36
C VAL A 39 25.43 -0.75 4.03
N ALA A 40 24.36 -0.54 3.25
CA ALA A 40 23.07 -0.13 3.77
C ALA A 40 22.39 -1.23 4.60
N ALA A 41 22.67 -2.50 4.34
CA ALA A 41 22.15 -3.64 5.12
C ALA A 41 22.78 -3.76 6.52
N ILE A 42 23.96 -3.16 6.76
CA ILE A 42 24.60 -3.21 8.08
C ILE A 42 23.71 -2.58 9.16
N GLY A 43 23.41 -3.37 10.19
CA GLY A 43 22.54 -2.99 11.31
C GLY A 43 21.04 -3.14 11.02
N CYS A 44 20.66 -3.68 9.87
CA CYS A 44 19.27 -3.99 9.54
C CYS A 44 18.92 -5.42 9.97
N ARG A 45 17.68 -5.62 10.45
CA ARG A 45 17.14 -6.95 10.82
C ARG A 45 16.47 -7.67 9.65
N ALA A 46 16.01 -6.89 8.67
CA ALA A 46 15.29 -7.39 7.51
C ALA A 46 15.50 -6.47 6.31
N ILE A 47 15.32 -7.03 5.12
CA ILE A 47 15.33 -6.31 3.84
C ILE A 47 13.95 -6.46 3.20
N VAL A 48 13.29 -5.34 2.89
CA VAL A 48 12.08 -5.29 2.07
C VAL A 48 12.49 -4.95 0.65
N TYR A 49 12.44 -5.95 -0.22
CA TYR A 49 12.82 -5.85 -1.62
C TYR A 49 11.59 -5.63 -2.50
N THR A 50 11.54 -4.56 -3.29
CA THR A 50 10.49 -4.40 -4.33
C THR A 50 11.07 -4.69 -5.70
N ALA A 51 10.53 -5.70 -6.39
CA ALA A 51 11.05 -6.14 -7.67
C ALA A 51 10.78 -5.18 -8.83
N ALA A 52 9.74 -4.35 -8.70
CA ALA A 52 9.32 -3.36 -9.67
C ALA A 52 9.11 -2.01 -8.99
N ASN A 53 9.27 -0.93 -9.76
CA ASN A 53 8.99 0.44 -9.30
C ASN A 53 7.50 0.72 -9.28
N THR A 54 6.74 -0.08 -10.01
CA THR A 54 5.29 -0.08 -10.00
C THR A 54 4.73 -1.49 -10.09
N MET A 55 3.55 -1.70 -9.50
CA MET A 55 2.83 -2.97 -9.58
C MET A 55 1.90 -3.06 -10.80
N LEU A 56 1.90 -2.05 -11.67
CA LEU A 56 1.11 -2.00 -12.89
C LEU A 56 1.67 -2.95 -13.97
N ALA A 57 0.86 -3.95 -14.35
CA ALA A 57 1.23 -5.02 -15.28
C ALA A 57 1.67 -4.57 -16.70
N GLY A 58 1.46 -3.31 -17.08
CA GLY A 58 1.90 -2.72 -18.36
C GLY A 58 3.21 -1.91 -18.29
N HIS A 59 3.70 -1.64 -17.08
CA HIS A 59 4.86 -0.78 -16.81
C HIS A 59 5.88 -1.48 -15.93
N LEU A 60 6.09 -2.79 -16.16
CA LEU A 60 7.06 -3.62 -15.45
C LEU A 60 8.49 -3.14 -15.69
N THR A 61 8.84 -2.09 -14.95
CA THR A 61 10.12 -1.43 -14.92
C THR A 61 10.57 -1.36 -13.46
N PRO A 62 11.79 -1.83 -13.16
CA PRO A 62 12.68 -2.52 -14.09
C PRO A 62 12.18 -3.94 -14.43
N ARG A 63 12.53 -4.45 -15.62
CA ARG A 63 12.21 -5.83 -16.03
C ARG A 63 12.83 -6.84 -15.07
N PRO A 64 12.27 -8.05 -14.91
CA PRO A 64 12.84 -9.12 -14.09
C PRO A 64 14.34 -9.33 -14.36
N SER A 65 15.14 -9.48 -13.31
CA SER A 65 16.59 -9.62 -13.35
C SER A 65 17.11 -10.45 -12.16
N ALA A 66 17.58 -11.66 -12.48
CA ALA A 66 18.25 -12.53 -11.52
C ALA A 66 19.46 -11.86 -10.85
N THR A 67 20.15 -10.96 -11.55
CA THR A 67 21.30 -10.22 -11.01
C THR A 67 20.89 -9.35 -9.83
N ARG A 68 19.73 -8.66 -9.90
CA ARG A 68 19.25 -7.85 -8.78
C ARG A 68 18.90 -8.69 -7.57
N VAL A 69 18.21 -9.81 -7.77
CA VAL A 69 17.89 -10.73 -6.67
C VAL A 69 19.16 -11.25 -6.01
N ARG A 70 20.19 -11.61 -6.80
CA ARG A 70 21.49 -12.02 -6.24
C ARG A 70 22.14 -10.91 -5.42
N GLN A 71 22.06 -9.65 -5.85
CA GLN A 71 22.57 -8.51 -5.05
C GLN A 71 21.83 -8.37 -3.72
N VAL A 72 20.50 -8.53 -3.72
CA VAL A 72 19.68 -8.52 -2.51
C VAL A 72 20.06 -9.68 -1.58
N LEU A 73 20.22 -10.88 -2.11
CA LEU A 73 20.63 -12.05 -1.32
C LEU A 73 22.06 -11.90 -0.76
N LEU A 74 22.98 -11.30 -1.51
CA LEU A 74 24.31 -10.94 -1.00
C LEU A 74 24.22 -9.94 0.16
N ALA A 75 23.37 -8.92 0.04
CA ALA A 75 23.12 -7.97 1.12
C ALA A 75 22.44 -8.63 2.32
N ALA A 76 21.58 -9.62 2.09
CA ALA A 76 20.92 -10.39 3.15
C ALA A 76 21.87 -11.29 3.93
N ALA A 77 23.04 -11.64 3.37
CA ALA A 77 24.07 -12.41 4.07
C ALA A 77 24.85 -11.57 5.11
N VAL A 78 24.58 -10.26 5.20
CA VAL A 78 25.18 -9.38 6.22
C VAL A 78 24.71 -9.81 7.62
N PRO A 79 25.62 -9.93 8.61
CA PRO A 79 25.23 -10.31 9.97
C PRO A 79 24.14 -9.40 10.55
N GLY A 80 23.10 -10.03 11.09
CA GLY A 80 21.94 -9.37 11.68
C GLY A 80 20.72 -9.32 10.77
N VAL A 81 20.85 -9.51 9.45
CA VAL A 81 19.69 -9.66 8.57
C VAL A 81 19.14 -11.08 8.70
N GLU A 82 17.90 -11.20 9.15
CA GLU A 82 17.25 -12.49 9.43
C GLU A 82 16.17 -12.87 8.41
N LEU A 83 15.76 -11.92 7.58
CA LEU A 83 14.60 -12.07 6.70
C LEU A 83 14.68 -11.15 5.47
N VAL A 84 14.28 -11.69 4.32
CA VAL A 84 13.98 -10.91 3.12
C VAL A 84 12.48 -10.96 2.84
N VAL A 85 11.83 -9.82 2.70
CA VAL A 85 10.45 -9.71 2.23
C VAL A 85 10.47 -9.20 0.80
N GLY A 86 10.26 -10.08 -0.18
CA GLY A 86 10.22 -9.72 -1.59
C GLY A 86 8.80 -9.36 -2.02
N ILE A 87 8.60 -8.18 -2.60
CA ILE A 87 7.32 -7.70 -3.13
C ILE A 87 7.42 -7.72 -4.65
N VAL A 88 6.57 -8.53 -5.27
CA VAL A 88 6.54 -8.73 -6.73
C VAL A 88 5.16 -8.39 -7.28
N PRO A 89 5.06 -7.84 -8.51
CA PRO A 89 3.78 -7.64 -9.17
C PRO A 89 2.98 -8.94 -9.30
N ALA A 90 1.67 -8.87 -9.10
CA ALA A 90 0.77 -10.00 -9.31
C ALA A 90 0.81 -10.41 -10.80
N GLY A 91 1.19 -11.67 -11.06
CA GLY A 91 1.31 -12.25 -12.40
C GLY A 91 2.57 -13.11 -12.53
N ASP A 92 2.78 -13.67 -13.71
CA ASP A 92 3.84 -14.67 -13.91
C ASP A 92 5.20 -14.08 -14.31
N ALA A 93 5.28 -12.77 -14.56
CA ALA A 93 6.48 -12.12 -15.08
C ALA A 93 7.70 -12.24 -14.15
N TYR A 94 7.50 -12.33 -12.84
CA TYR A 94 8.56 -12.34 -11.83
C TYR A 94 8.80 -13.73 -11.19
N VAL A 95 8.19 -14.79 -11.71
CA VAL A 95 8.26 -16.15 -11.12
C VAL A 95 9.71 -16.62 -10.89
N ASP A 96 10.63 -16.29 -11.78
CA ASP A 96 12.04 -16.67 -11.62
C ASP A 96 12.73 -15.90 -10.49
N GLU A 97 12.39 -14.63 -10.28
CA GLU A 97 12.86 -13.87 -9.12
C GLU A 97 12.28 -14.44 -7.82
N GLU A 98 10.99 -14.83 -7.81
CA GLU A 98 10.36 -15.47 -6.65
C GLU A 98 11.09 -16.76 -6.25
N LYS A 99 11.41 -17.60 -7.23
CA LYS A 99 12.17 -18.85 -7.01
C LYS A 99 13.56 -18.57 -6.46
N LEU A 100 14.26 -17.58 -7.01
CA LEU A 100 15.59 -17.21 -6.54
C LEU A 100 15.58 -16.68 -5.11
N LEU A 101 14.62 -15.83 -4.74
CA LEU A 101 14.47 -15.32 -3.37
C LEU A 101 14.27 -16.46 -2.37
N LYS A 102 13.48 -17.48 -2.73
CA LYS A 102 13.21 -18.64 -1.86
C LYS A 102 14.34 -19.66 -1.80
N ALA A 103 15.22 -19.68 -2.80
CA ALA A 103 16.34 -20.61 -2.86
C ALA A 103 17.60 -20.12 -2.10
N GLY A 104 17.59 -18.88 -1.60
CA GLY A 104 18.70 -18.33 -0.82
C GLY A 104 18.81 -18.93 0.58
N ASP A 105 19.97 -18.75 1.22
CA ASP A 105 20.24 -19.24 2.57
C ASP A 105 19.52 -18.43 3.67
N VAL A 106 19.07 -17.22 3.34
CA VAL A 106 18.32 -16.34 4.25
C VAL A 106 16.83 -16.58 4.06
N PRO A 107 16.05 -16.79 5.14
CA PRO A 107 14.60 -16.94 5.03
C PRO A 107 13.96 -15.80 4.24
N ALA A 108 13.04 -16.15 3.33
CA ALA A 108 12.35 -15.16 2.50
C ALA A 108 10.83 -15.34 2.56
N VAL A 109 10.09 -14.24 2.52
CA VAL A 109 8.63 -14.22 2.27
C VAL A 109 8.40 -13.45 0.97
N VAL A 110 7.66 -14.04 0.04
CA VAL A 110 7.32 -13.36 -1.22
C VAL A 110 5.87 -12.89 -1.17
N LEU A 111 5.65 -11.59 -1.36
CA LEU A 111 4.34 -10.96 -1.42
C LEU A 111 4.00 -10.65 -2.88
N ARG A 112 2.94 -11.28 -3.40
CA ARG A 112 2.36 -10.96 -4.71
C ARG A 112 1.37 -9.83 -4.55
N CYS A 113 1.67 -8.73 -5.22
CA CYS A 113 1.00 -7.46 -5.00
C CYS A 113 0.27 -7.02 -6.27
N ALA A 114 -1.05 -6.82 -6.16
CA ALA A 114 -1.80 -6.15 -7.22
C ALA A 114 -1.36 -4.67 -7.36
N PRO A 115 -1.69 -3.98 -8.46
CA PRO A 115 -1.46 -2.54 -8.58
C PRO A 115 -1.97 -1.75 -7.38
N LEU A 116 -1.23 -0.73 -6.95
CA LEU A 116 -1.67 0.16 -5.88
C LEU A 116 -2.71 1.14 -6.44
N VAL A 117 -3.77 1.42 -5.67
CA VAL A 117 -4.77 2.45 -6.04
C VAL A 117 -4.08 3.80 -6.28
N GLU A 118 -3.07 4.11 -5.47
CA GLU A 118 -2.29 5.34 -5.52
C GLU A 118 -1.46 5.47 -6.82
N GLU A 119 -1.10 4.34 -7.45
CA GLU A 119 -0.43 4.34 -8.76
C GLU A 119 -1.40 4.68 -9.89
N LEU A 120 -2.68 4.29 -9.75
CA LEU A 120 -3.72 4.56 -10.75
C LEU A 120 -4.12 6.03 -10.81
N GLU A 121 -4.03 6.76 -9.71
CA GLU A 121 -4.33 8.20 -9.67
C GLU A 121 -3.33 9.02 -10.50
N GLY A 122 -2.10 8.53 -10.65
CA GLY A 122 -1.04 9.18 -11.44
C GLY A 122 -1.11 8.85 -12.93
N GLU A 123 -1.71 7.72 -13.30
CA GLU A 123 -1.79 7.25 -14.69
C GLU A 123 -3.19 7.47 -15.27
N ALA A 124 -3.38 8.64 -15.90
CA ALA A 124 -4.59 9.00 -16.62
C ALA A 124 -4.97 8.03 -17.79
N ALA A 125 -4.10 7.06 -18.10
CA ALA A 125 -4.22 6.16 -19.25
C ALA A 125 -4.30 4.67 -18.86
N TRP A 126 -4.34 4.31 -17.57
CA TRP A 126 -4.48 2.90 -17.22
C TRP A 126 -5.86 2.40 -17.64
N LYS A 127 -5.88 1.52 -18.64
CA LYS A 127 -7.12 0.91 -19.17
C LYS A 127 -7.48 -0.41 -18.49
N GLY A 128 -6.63 -0.87 -17.57
CA GLY A 128 -6.75 -2.17 -16.92
C GLY A 128 -6.86 -3.34 -17.90
N PRO A 129 -6.92 -4.58 -17.38
CA PRO A 129 -7.47 -5.70 -18.12
C PRO A 129 -8.99 -5.47 -18.33
N PRO A 130 -9.60 -5.98 -19.41
CA PRO A 130 -11.05 -5.93 -19.58
C PRO A 130 -11.75 -6.71 -18.43
N GLY A 131 -12.49 -6.01 -17.58
CA GLY A 131 -13.20 -6.58 -16.42
C GLY A 131 -13.02 -5.77 -15.13
N SER A 132 -13.46 -6.31 -14.00
CA SER A 132 -13.19 -5.72 -12.68
C SER A 132 -11.71 -5.86 -12.36
N ALA A 133 -10.99 -4.75 -12.19
CA ALA A 133 -9.57 -4.81 -11.90
C ALA A 133 -9.33 -5.05 -10.40
N ARG A 134 -8.31 -5.85 -10.07
CA ARG A 134 -7.88 -6.05 -8.68
C ARG A 134 -6.78 -5.06 -8.36
N VAL A 135 -6.89 -4.40 -7.22
CA VAL A 135 -5.91 -3.43 -6.71
C VAL A 135 -5.68 -3.62 -5.23
N THR A 136 -4.58 -3.12 -4.70
CA THR A 136 -4.32 -3.01 -3.26
C THR A 136 -4.22 -1.53 -2.87
N THR A 137 -4.32 -1.23 -1.58
CA THR A 137 -3.91 0.07 -1.04
C THR A 137 -2.51 -0.03 -0.45
N GLY A 138 -1.83 1.12 -0.28
CA GLY A 138 -0.58 1.18 0.46
C GLY A 138 -0.68 0.67 1.90
N GLU A 139 -1.83 0.89 2.55
CA GLU A 139 -2.13 0.40 3.90
C GLU A 139 -2.23 -1.13 3.96
N MET A 140 -2.95 -1.77 3.03
CA MET A 140 -3.04 -3.23 2.97
C MET A 140 -1.68 -3.87 2.70
N LEU A 141 -0.87 -3.27 1.82
CA LEU A 141 0.48 -3.73 1.53
C LEU A 141 1.39 -3.63 2.76
N SER A 142 1.46 -2.44 3.39
CA SER A 142 2.32 -2.21 4.56
C SER A 142 1.93 -3.11 5.75
N THR A 143 0.63 -3.27 6.01
CA THR A 143 0.12 -4.22 7.02
C THR A 143 0.56 -5.66 6.72
N THR A 144 0.51 -6.06 5.45
CA THR A 144 0.94 -7.41 5.03
C THR A 144 2.46 -7.59 5.18
N VAL A 145 3.25 -6.55 4.91
CA VAL A 145 4.70 -6.55 5.13
C VAL A 145 5.02 -6.68 6.62
N LEU A 146 4.36 -5.92 7.49
CA LEU A 146 4.54 -6.03 8.95
C LEU A 146 4.22 -7.43 9.45
N ARG A 147 3.11 -8.00 8.99
CA ARG A 147 2.76 -9.39 9.31
C ARG A 147 3.82 -10.37 8.80
N ALA A 148 4.35 -10.18 7.60
CA ALA A 148 5.44 -11.01 7.07
C ALA A 148 6.74 -10.90 7.90
N LEU A 149 7.00 -9.74 8.53
CA LEU A 149 8.16 -9.51 9.38
C LEU A 149 8.03 -10.18 10.76
N GLU A 150 6.82 -10.48 11.21
CA GLU A 150 6.51 -11.03 12.54
C GLU A 150 6.15 -12.52 12.49
N ASP A 151 5.36 -12.93 11.49
CA ASP A 151 4.80 -14.27 11.37
C ASP A 151 5.80 -15.22 10.71
N THR A 152 6.58 -15.91 11.55
CA THR A 152 7.57 -16.89 11.08
C THR A 152 6.98 -18.03 10.25
N SER A 153 5.68 -18.31 10.36
CA SER A 153 5.01 -19.35 9.55
C SER A 153 4.94 -18.99 8.06
N TRP A 154 5.14 -17.73 7.69
CA TRP A 154 5.11 -17.27 6.30
C TRP A 154 6.45 -17.49 5.58
N ARG A 155 7.53 -17.77 6.30
CA ARG A 155 8.87 -17.95 5.74
C ARG A 155 8.89 -19.12 4.73
N GLY A 156 9.45 -18.88 3.55
CA GLY A 156 9.47 -19.79 2.40
C GLY A 156 8.22 -19.73 1.51
N ASN A 157 7.15 -19.06 1.96
CA ASN A 157 5.88 -19.02 1.25
C ASN A 157 5.75 -17.82 0.30
N THR A 158 4.85 -17.97 -0.68
CA THR A 158 4.34 -16.84 -1.46
C THR A 158 2.96 -16.51 -0.92
N ILE A 159 2.72 -15.26 -0.57
CA ILE A 159 1.47 -14.77 0.01
C ILE A 159 0.88 -13.74 -0.96
N GLU A 160 -0.41 -13.85 -1.24
CA GLU A 160 -1.13 -12.84 -2.00
C GLU A 160 -1.51 -11.68 -1.07
N VAL A 161 -1.13 -10.46 -1.44
CA VAL A 161 -1.55 -9.25 -0.71
C VAL A 161 -3.06 -9.08 -0.86
N PRO A 162 -3.80 -8.70 0.19
CA PRO A 162 -5.23 -8.42 0.10
C PRO A 162 -5.55 -7.43 -1.02
N THR A 163 -6.64 -7.67 -1.75
CA THR A 163 -7.04 -6.84 -2.89
C THR A 163 -8.48 -6.38 -2.81
N LEU A 164 -8.74 -5.16 -3.27
CA LEU A 164 -10.04 -4.63 -3.60
C LEU A 164 -10.37 -4.89 -5.08
N ARG A 165 -11.66 -4.92 -5.42
CA ARG A 165 -12.12 -4.90 -6.81
C ARG A 165 -12.55 -3.49 -7.17
N LEU A 166 -11.96 -2.96 -8.23
CA LEU A 166 -12.41 -1.73 -8.87
C LEU A 166 -13.46 -2.05 -9.91
N ASP A 167 -14.51 -1.24 -9.91
CA ASP A 167 -15.54 -1.27 -10.94
C ASP A 167 -14.94 -0.83 -12.29
N PRO A 168 -15.31 -1.45 -13.42
CA PRO A 168 -14.87 -1.03 -14.75
C PRO A 168 -15.18 0.44 -15.09
N SER A 169 -16.20 1.02 -14.44
CA SER A 169 -16.59 2.43 -14.58
C SER A 169 -15.75 3.38 -13.73
N TRP A 170 -14.89 2.86 -12.84
CA TRP A 170 -14.04 3.67 -12.00
C TRP A 170 -13.16 4.57 -12.85
N ARG A 171 -13.20 5.87 -12.53
CA ARG A 171 -12.30 6.87 -13.10
C ARG A 171 -11.48 7.41 -11.96
N ALA A 172 -10.17 7.47 -12.16
CA ALA A 172 -9.28 8.14 -11.22
C ALA A 172 -9.86 9.54 -10.94
N PRO A 173 -10.09 9.90 -9.66
CA PRO A 173 -10.50 11.25 -9.33
C PRO A 173 -9.45 12.19 -9.91
N ARG A 174 -9.87 13.17 -10.73
CA ARG A 174 -8.95 14.18 -11.24
C ARG A 174 -8.40 14.95 -10.04
N VAL A 175 -7.22 14.57 -9.57
CA VAL A 175 -6.49 15.36 -8.59
C VAL A 175 -6.16 16.67 -9.28
N ILE A 176 -6.91 17.73 -8.96
CA ILE A 176 -6.54 19.09 -9.29
C ILE A 176 -5.22 19.31 -8.56
N ARG A 177 -4.11 19.24 -9.30
CA ARG A 177 -2.79 19.62 -8.77
C ARG A 177 -2.97 21.00 -8.15
N ARG A 178 -2.80 21.11 -6.82
CA ARG A 178 -2.53 22.41 -6.19
C ARG A 178 -1.20 22.88 -6.76
N SER A 179 -1.27 23.57 -7.90
CA SER A 179 -0.19 24.42 -8.37
C SER A 179 0.11 25.40 -7.25
N SER A 180 1.36 25.38 -6.81
CA SER A 180 1.99 26.35 -5.93
C SER A 180 1.52 27.77 -6.23
N VAL A 181 0.62 28.29 -5.39
CA VAL A 181 0.39 29.72 -5.24
C VAL A 181 1.23 30.15 -4.05
N THR A 182 2.45 30.59 -4.34
CA THR A 182 3.18 31.48 -3.46
C THR A 182 2.43 32.81 -3.48
N GLY A 183 1.71 33.13 -2.41
CA GLY A 183 1.09 34.44 -2.28
C GLY A 183 -0.20 34.45 -1.45
N LEU A 184 -0.04 34.89 -0.20
CA LEU A 184 -1.00 35.66 0.61
C LEU A 184 -2.31 34.98 1.07
N HIS A 185 -2.45 34.97 2.40
CA HIS A 185 -3.67 35.05 3.20
C HIS A 185 -5.00 34.60 2.57
N GLY A 186 -5.56 33.50 3.08
CA GLY A 186 -6.99 33.23 3.00
C GLY A 186 -7.30 31.78 2.68
N LEU A 187 -7.79 31.03 3.68
CA LEU A 187 -8.57 29.82 3.44
C LEU A 187 -9.80 30.16 2.58
N PRO A 188 -10.38 29.19 1.85
CA PRO A 188 -11.41 28.39 2.51
C PRO A 188 -11.28 26.88 2.32
N ALA A 189 -11.94 26.22 3.27
CA ALA A 189 -12.15 24.80 3.47
C ALA A 189 -12.60 24.03 2.21
N ILE A 190 -12.18 22.76 2.14
CA ILE A 190 -12.78 21.76 1.27
C ILE A 190 -14.19 21.48 1.80
N ALA A 191 -15.22 21.82 1.02
CA ALA A 191 -16.60 21.47 1.32
C ALA A 191 -16.76 19.95 1.28
N CYS A 192 -17.17 19.37 2.40
CA CYS A 192 -17.74 18.03 2.44
C CYS A 192 -19.03 18.06 1.63
N LEU A 193 -19.15 17.23 0.58
CA LEU A 193 -20.41 17.01 -0.10
C LEU A 193 -21.33 16.25 0.86
N ALA A 194 -22.16 17.00 1.59
CA ALA A 194 -23.30 16.47 2.31
C ALA A 194 -24.34 16.03 1.28
N GLY A 195 -24.86 14.81 1.44
CA GLY A 195 -26.00 14.31 0.67
C GLY A 195 -27.22 15.20 0.89
N GLU A 196 -28.00 15.40 -0.16
CA GLU A 196 -29.23 16.18 -0.11
C GLU A 196 -30.25 15.53 0.84
N PRO A 197 -30.80 16.25 1.82
CA PRO A 197 -31.97 15.78 2.54
C PRO A 197 -33.21 15.96 1.65
N SER A 198 -33.82 14.85 1.26
CA SER A 198 -35.19 14.84 0.74
C SER A 198 -36.15 15.07 1.88
N ASP A 199 -36.94 16.14 1.81
CA ASP A 199 -38.10 16.33 2.66
C ASP A 199 -39.18 17.06 1.86
N GLU A 200 -40.26 16.38 1.52
CA GLU A 200 -41.58 17.01 1.42
C GLU A 200 -42.67 15.97 1.68
N ALA A 201 -43.26 16.11 2.87
CA ALA A 201 -44.43 15.41 3.34
C ALA A 201 -45.70 16.19 2.93
N ALA A 202 -46.74 15.46 2.52
CA ALA A 202 -48.12 15.90 2.61
C ALA A 202 -48.93 14.79 3.29
N GLY A 203 -49.42 15.07 4.50
CA GLY A 203 -50.18 14.13 5.32
C GLY A 203 -51.69 14.18 5.09
N ASP A 204 -52.37 13.13 5.57
CA ASP A 204 -53.81 13.12 5.87
C ASP A 204 -54.03 12.28 7.16
N PRO A 205 -54.86 12.70 8.15
CA PRO A 205 -54.82 12.16 9.49
C PRO A 205 -56.04 11.28 9.81
N ARG A 206 -55.84 10.01 10.18
CA ARG A 206 -56.77 9.25 11.05
C ARG A 206 -56.02 8.24 11.93
N THR A 207 -56.07 8.51 13.23
CA THR A 207 -55.66 7.68 14.39
C THR A 207 -56.60 6.48 14.60
N PRO A 208 -56.40 5.59 15.62
CA PRO A 208 -55.18 5.15 16.34
C PRO A 208 -55.13 3.61 16.55
N SER A 209 -54.05 3.10 17.18
CA SER A 209 -53.99 1.94 18.12
C SER A 209 -52.86 0.97 17.81
N GLY A 210 -52.04 0.65 18.82
CA GLY A 210 -51.27 -0.60 18.82
C GLY A 210 -49.90 -0.53 19.47
N LYS A 211 -49.81 -0.99 20.72
CA LYS A 211 -48.57 -1.34 21.44
C LYS A 211 -47.71 -2.33 20.63
N ALA A 212 -46.39 -2.17 20.63
CA ALA A 212 -45.39 -3.13 21.18
C ALA A 212 -43.97 -2.97 20.58
N ARG A 213 -43.01 -2.85 21.50
CA ARG A 213 -41.61 -3.36 21.58
C ARG A 213 -40.74 -3.65 20.34
N SER A 214 -39.44 -3.48 20.62
CA SER A 214 -38.23 -3.89 19.88
C SER A 214 -37.97 -3.02 18.66
N GLY A 215 -36.76 -2.55 18.37
CA GLY A 215 -35.42 -2.90 18.80
C GLY A 215 -34.52 -2.54 17.61
N ILE A 216 -33.26 -2.21 17.88
CA ILE A 216 -32.19 -1.93 16.92
C ILE A 216 -32.10 -0.45 16.51
N ASP A 217 -31.28 0.25 17.30
CA ASP A 217 -30.59 1.49 16.93
C ASP A 217 -29.74 1.25 15.67
N THR A 218 -29.97 2.08 14.67
CA THR A 218 -29.10 2.29 13.51
C THR A 218 -27.99 3.28 13.85
N THR A 219 -26.75 2.82 13.64
CA THR A 219 -25.42 3.45 13.47
C THR A 219 -25.38 4.89 12.92
N PRO A 220 -24.24 5.63 12.91
CA PRO A 220 -22.93 5.44 13.59
C PRO A 220 -22.43 6.73 14.31
N GLN A 221 -21.75 6.62 15.46
CA GLN A 221 -20.95 7.73 16.02
C GLN A 221 -19.52 7.67 15.47
N LEU A 222 -19.22 8.56 14.52
CA LEU A 222 -17.86 8.95 14.14
C LEU A 222 -17.29 9.83 15.27
N LEU A 223 -16.43 9.25 16.10
CA LEU A 223 -15.59 9.98 17.05
C LEU A 223 -14.51 10.75 16.27
N CYS A 224 -14.70 12.06 16.19
CA CYS A 224 -13.73 13.01 15.66
C CYS A 224 -12.62 13.21 16.73
N VAL A 225 -11.41 12.79 16.41
CA VAL A 225 -10.21 13.02 17.23
C VAL A 225 -9.85 14.51 17.16
N ARG A 226 -9.93 15.21 18.31
CA ARG A 226 -9.33 16.55 18.48
C ARG A 226 -7.85 16.38 18.76
N GLU A 227 -7.01 16.84 17.84
CA GLU A 227 -5.63 17.23 18.16
C GLU A 227 -5.65 18.48 19.06
N LEU A 228 -4.87 18.44 20.14
CA LEU A 228 -4.42 19.60 20.89
C LEU A 228 -2.89 19.62 20.80
N PHE A 229 -2.39 20.72 20.25
CA PHE A 229 -0.97 21.04 20.12
C PHE A 229 -0.36 21.61 21.42
N PHE A 230 0.98 21.64 21.38
CA PHE A 230 1.97 22.48 22.09
C PHE A 230 2.62 21.94 23.37
N ILE A 231 3.93 21.65 23.25
CA ILE A 231 5.00 22.59 23.69
C ILE A 231 5.99 22.74 22.54
#